data_AF-A0A2G8DZG8-F1
#
_entry.id   AF-A0A2G8DZG8-F1
#
_cell.length_a   1.000
_cell.length_b   1.000
_cell.length_c   1.000
_cell.angle_alpha   90.00
_cell.angle_beta   90.00
_cell.angle_gamma   90.00
#
_symmetry.space_group_name_H-M   'P 1'
#
loop_
_entity.id
_entity.type
_entity.pdbx_description
1 polymer ?
#
loop_
_entity_poly.entity_id
_entity_poly.type
_entity_poly.pdbx_seq_one_letter_code
_entity_poly.pdbx_strand_id
1 'polypeptide(L)'
;MSSRKRGELLPKLYEALEMEARKKPELPGVAALMKEFLRTDPYKCILCGNRLPFSSAQAGRHATESVAERLHNIRPKRWLLAQPQGKCA
;
A
#
# COMPACT_ATOMS: atom_id res chain seq x y z
N MET A 1 -10.80 -4.55 -27.44
CA MET A 1 -10.94 -3.26 -28.16
C MET A 1 -11.66 -2.21 -27.30
N SER A 2 -11.12 -1.80 -26.14
CA SER A 2 -11.87 -0.90 -25.23
C SER A 2 -11.06 0.25 -24.63
N SER A 3 -9.74 0.16 -24.54
CA SER A 3 -8.90 1.20 -23.91
C SER A 3 -8.44 2.31 -24.87
N ARG A 4 -8.16 2.00 -26.15
CA ARG A 4 -7.75 3.02 -27.15
C ARG A 4 -8.84 4.05 -27.43
N LYS A 5 -10.04 3.58 -27.82
CA LYS A 5 -11.21 4.44 -28.06
C LYS A 5 -11.58 5.29 -26.84
N ARG A 6 -11.43 4.73 -25.63
CA ARG A 6 -11.68 5.43 -24.37
C ARG A 6 -10.71 6.60 -24.17
N GLY A 7 -9.44 6.43 -24.52
CA GLY A 7 -8.45 7.51 -24.45
C GLY A 7 -8.75 8.66 -25.41
N GLU A 8 -9.17 8.35 -26.65
CA GLU A 8 -9.51 9.34 -27.67
C GLU A 8 -10.79 10.13 -27.35
N LEU A 9 -11.75 9.51 -26.67
CA LEU A 9 -13.04 10.14 -26.32
C LEU A 9 -13.01 10.87 -24.97
N LEU A 10 -12.03 10.60 -24.10
CA LEU A 10 -11.92 11.22 -22.77
C LEU A 10 -11.83 12.76 -22.82
N PRO A 11 -11.01 13.37 -23.71
CA PRO A 11 -10.91 14.83 -23.82
C PRO A 11 -12.24 15.48 -24.18
N LYS A 12 -12.96 14.91 -25.16
CA LYS A 12 -14.30 15.38 -25.56
C LYS A 12 -15.31 15.31 -24.42
N LEU A 13 -15.16 14.31 -23.56
CA LEU A 13 -15.99 14.16 -22.36
C LEU A 13 -15.69 15.24 -21.32
N TYR A 14 -14.41 15.59 -21.14
CA TYR A 14 -14.00 16.67 -20.23
C TYR A 14 -14.49 18.03 -20.71
N GLU A 15 -14.41 18.29 -22.02
CA GLU A 15 -14.96 19.51 -22.64
C GLU A 15 -16.48 19.60 -22.45
N ALA A 16 -17.22 18.51 -22.69
CA ALA A 16 -18.67 18.48 -22.53
C ALA A 16 -19.14 18.59 -21.07
N LEU A 17 -18.30 18.20 -20.12
CA LEU A 17 -18.59 18.26 -18.68
C LEU A 17 -18.02 19.52 -18.00
N GLU A 18 -17.39 20.43 -18.77
CA GLU A 18 -16.70 21.64 -18.26
C GLU A 18 -15.70 21.33 -17.14
N MET A 19 -15.07 20.14 -17.19
CA MET A 19 -14.10 19.71 -16.18
C MET A 19 -12.68 19.97 -16.65
N GLU A 20 -11.87 20.57 -15.77
CA GLU A 20 -10.44 20.69 -16.04
C GLU A 20 -9.78 19.29 -16.07
N ALA A 21 -9.10 19.01 -17.18
CA ALA A 21 -8.33 17.78 -17.32
C ALA A 21 -7.20 17.78 -16.29
N ARG A 22 -7.12 16.72 -15.49
CA ARG A 22 -6.01 16.56 -14.53
C ARG A 22 -4.68 16.51 -15.28
N LYS A 23 -3.71 17.31 -14.83
CA LYS A 23 -2.34 17.25 -15.34
C LYS A 23 -1.78 15.86 -15.11
N LYS A 24 -1.31 15.23 -16.18
CA LYS A 24 -0.57 13.97 -16.09
C LYS A 24 0.72 14.25 -15.33
N PRO A 25 1.03 13.50 -14.26
CA PRO A 25 2.30 13.69 -13.56
C PRO A 25 3.47 13.39 -14.51
N GLU A 26 4.52 14.20 -14.43
CA GLU A 26 5.74 14.05 -15.25
C GLU A 26 6.46 12.73 -14.94
N LEU A 27 6.49 12.36 -13.66
CA LEU A 27 7.08 11.13 -13.20
C LEU A 27 6.01 10.03 -13.09
N PRO A 28 6.31 8.81 -13.60
CA PRO A 28 5.44 7.67 -13.39
C PRO A 28 5.37 7.35 -11.88
N GLY A 29 4.16 7.14 -11.39
CA GLY A 29 3.96 6.73 -9.99
C GLY A 29 4.57 5.35 -9.71
N VAL A 30 4.82 5.04 -8.44
CA VAL A 30 5.43 3.78 -7.99
C VAL A 30 4.74 2.55 -8.60
N ALA A 31 3.42 2.57 -8.72
CA ALA A 31 2.69 1.46 -9.32
C ALA A 31 2.97 1.26 -10.83
N ALA A 32 3.17 2.36 -11.58
CA ALA A 32 3.54 2.28 -12.99
C ALA A 32 4.97 1.72 -13.12
N LEU A 33 5.90 2.21 -12.29
CA LEU A 33 7.25 1.68 -12.21
C LEU A 33 7.27 0.19 -11.85
N MET A 34 6.50 -0.22 -10.83
CA MET A 34 6.43 -1.63 -10.42
C MET A 34 5.93 -2.54 -11.54
N LYS A 35 4.95 -2.05 -12.29
CA LYS A 35 4.37 -2.79 -13.41
C LYS A 35 5.31 -2.90 -14.61
N GLU A 36 6.06 -1.84 -14.93
CA GLU A 36 6.98 -1.84 -16.06
C GLU A 36 8.26 -2.62 -15.75
N PHE A 37 8.87 -2.37 -14.60
CA PHE A 37 10.17 -2.95 -14.24
C PHE A 37 10.05 -4.35 -13.65
N LEU A 38 9.14 -4.57 -12.69
CA LEU A 38 9.00 -5.87 -12.04
C LEU A 38 7.99 -6.79 -12.73
N ARG A 39 7.27 -6.29 -13.76
CA ARG A 39 6.14 -6.97 -14.42
C ARG A 39 5.05 -7.43 -13.43
N THR A 40 5.05 -6.85 -12.24
CA THR A 40 4.10 -7.16 -11.16
C THR A 40 3.14 -6.00 -11.04
N ASP A 41 1.85 -6.26 -11.20
CA ASP A 41 0.84 -5.23 -10.98
C ASP A 41 0.49 -5.20 -9.48
N PRO A 42 0.81 -4.13 -8.75
CA PRO A 42 0.48 -4.02 -7.32
C PRO A 42 -1.02 -4.00 -7.06
N TYR A 43 -1.83 -3.78 -8.10
CA TYR A 43 -3.29 -3.85 -8.06
C TYR A 43 -3.83 -5.17 -8.57
N LYS A 44 -3.03 -6.24 -8.64
CA LYS A 44 -3.52 -7.58 -8.97
C LYS A 44 -3.58 -8.44 -7.71
N CYS A 45 -4.76 -8.97 -7.43
CA CYS A 45 -4.99 -9.96 -6.39
C CYS A 45 -4.15 -11.21 -6.66
N ILE A 46 -3.26 -11.58 -5.75
CA ILE A 46 -2.40 -12.76 -5.88
C ILE A 46 -3.24 -14.05 -5.85
N LEU A 47 -4.30 -14.07 -5.04
CA LEU A 47 -5.16 -15.24 -4.87
C LEU A 47 -6.13 -15.45 -6.04
N CYS A 48 -6.68 -14.36 -6.57
CA CYS A 48 -7.84 -14.37 -7.45
C CYS A 48 -7.61 -13.76 -8.83
N GLY A 49 -6.44 -13.15 -9.07
CA GLY A 49 -6.10 -12.53 -10.36
C GLY A 49 -6.88 -11.27 -10.73
N ASN A 50 -7.95 -10.95 -9.98
CA ASN A 50 -8.78 -9.76 -10.16
C ASN A 50 -8.06 -8.48 -9.72
N ARG A 51 -8.59 -7.33 -10.16
CA ARG A 51 -8.02 -6.02 -9.82
C ARG A 51 -8.34 -5.65 -8.38
N LEU A 52 -7.31 -5.46 -7.56
CA LEU A 52 -7.41 -4.92 -6.22
C LEU A 52 -7.68 -3.41 -6.30
N PRO A 53 -8.73 -2.88 -5.65
CA PRO A 53 -8.91 -1.43 -5.53
C PRO A 53 -7.78 -0.84 -4.68
N PHE A 54 -7.17 0.24 -5.17
CA PHE A 54 -6.24 1.01 -4.36
C PHE A 54 -7.01 1.69 -3.22
N SER A 55 -6.73 1.32 -1.98
CA SER A 55 -7.39 1.90 -0.81
C SER A 55 -6.65 3.14 -0.29
N SER A 56 -5.34 3.06 -0.12
CA SER A 56 -4.50 4.13 0.41
C SER A 56 -3.01 3.78 0.28
N ALA A 57 -2.15 4.79 0.37
CA ALA A 57 -0.71 4.61 0.55
C ALA A 57 -0.30 5.32 1.85
N GLN A 58 0.48 4.65 2.69
CA GLN A 58 0.97 5.21 3.95
C GLN A 58 2.50 5.25 3.90
N ALA A 59 3.08 6.42 4.19
CA ALA A 59 4.52 6.59 4.33
C ALA A 59 4.88 6.49 5.83
N GLY A 60 5.77 5.58 6.22
CA GLY A 60 6.15 5.37 7.62
C GLY A 60 6.50 3.91 7.95
N ARG A 61 6.75 3.62 9.24
CA ARG A 61 7.15 2.28 9.71
C ARG A 61 6.07 1.24 9.43
N HIS A 62 6.53 0.06 9.01
CA HIS A 62 5.66 -1.03 8.62
C HIS A 62 4.92 -1.59 9.84
N ALA A 63 3.66 -2.03 9.67
CA ALA A 63 2.83 -2.53 10.75
C ALA A 63 3.52 -3.64 11.56
N THR A 64 4.29 -4.51 10.91
CA THR A 64 5.02 -5.59 11.59
C THR A 64 6.22 -5.10 12.39
N GLU A 65 6.85 -3.99 12.01
CA GLU A 65 7.94 -3.37 12.78
C GLU A 65 7.39 -2.67 14.01
N SER A 66 6.25 -1.97 13.88
CA SER A 66 5.54 -1.41 15.03
C SER A 66 5.09 -2.50 16.02
N VAL A 67 4.79 -3.70 15.50
CA VAL A 67 4.42 -4.87 16.31
C VAL A 67 5.66 -5.52 16.94
N ALA A 68 6.75 -5.70 16.22
CA ALA A 68 7.98 -6.29 16.74
C ALA A 68 8.62 -5.41 17.83
N GLU A 69 8.64 -4.09 17.62
CA GLU A 69 9.12 -3.12 18.60
C GLU A 69 8.27 -3.16 19.89
N ARG A 70 6.94 -3.28 19.76
CA ARG A 70 6.04 -3.55 20.92
C ARG A 70 6.39 -4.85 21.63
N LEU A 71 6.57 -5.95 20.89
CA LEU A 71 6.87 -7.26 21.46
C LEU A 71 8.20 -7.27 22.21
N HIS A 72 9.22 -6.62 21.64
CA HIS A 72 10.52 -6.43 22.28
C HIS A 72 10.40 -5.66 23.59
N ASN A 73 9.58 -4.61 23.63
CA ASN A 73 9.37 -3.80 24.84
C ASN A 73 8.53 -4.50 25.93
N ILE A 74 7.68 -5.46 25.56
CA ILE A 74 6.83 -6.21 26.49
C ILE A 74 7.58 -7.40 27.12
N ARG A 75 8.50 -8.01 26.36
CA ARG A 75 9.21 -9.24 26.78
C ARG A 75 9.96 -9.10 28.13
N PRO A 76 10.72 -8.04 28.42
CA PRO A 76 11.40 -7.87 29.71
C PRO A 76 10.41 -7.67 30.87
N LYS A 77 9.32 -6.92 30.64
CA LYS A 77 8.29 -6.66 31.65
C LYS A 77 7.56 -7.94 32.05
N ARG A 78 7.26 -8.80 31.07
CA ARG A 78 6.70 -10.14 31.31
C ARG A 78 7.65 -11.02 32.11
N TRP A 79 8.94 -10.99 31.80
CA TRP A 79 9.93 -11.80 32.51
C TRP A 79 10.07 -11.39 33.97
N LEU A 80 10.08 -10.08 34.27
CA LEU A 80 10.17 -9.57 35.64
C LEU A 80 8.97 -9.95 36.52
N LEU A 81 7.76 -9.96 35.94
CA LEU A 81 6.54 -10.33 36.67
C LEU A 81 6.38 -11.86 36.84
N ALA A 82 7.07 -12.66 36.02
CA ALA A 82 7.02 -14.11 36.08
C ALA A 82 8.02 -14.72 37.08
N GLN A 83 8.91 -13.93 37.66
CA GLN A 83 9.80 -14.39 38.72
C GLN A 83 8.99 -14.63 40.00
N PRO A 84 9.01 -15.84 40.59
CA PRO A 84 8.41 -16.05 41.90
C PRO A 84 9.17 -15.18 42.90
N GLN A 85 8.44 -14.35 43.65
CA GLN A 85 9.03 -13.62 44.77
C GLN A 85 9.52 -14.68 45.79
N GLY A 86 10.83 -14.90 45.87
CA GLY A 86 11.49 -15.73 46.90
C GLY A 86 12.02 -17.08 46.39
N LYS A 87 13.08 -17.66 46.97
CA LYS A 87 13.71 -17.47 48.28
C LYS A 87 15.19 -17.89 48.14
N CYS A 88 16.14 -17.05 48.55
CA CYS A 88 17.51 -17.52 48.81
C CYS A 88 17.57 -17.97 50.27
N ALA A 89 17.87 -19.23 50.51
CA ALA A 89 18.36 -19.76 51.79
C ALA A 89 19.81 -20.20 51.58
#